data_AF-A0A850F7K5-F1
#
_entry.id   AF-A0A850F7K5-F1
#
_cell.length_a   1.000
_cell.length_b   1.000
_cell.length_c   1.000
_cell.angle_alpha   90.00
_cell.angle_beta   90.00
_cell.angle_gamma   90.00
#
_symmetry.space_group_name_H-M   'P 1'
#
loop_
_entity.id
_entity.type
_entity.pdbx_description
1 polymer ?
#
loop_
_entity_poly.entity_id
_entity_poly.type
_entity_poly.pdbx_seq_one_letter_code
_entity_poly.pdbx_strand_id
1 'polypeptide(L)'
;MMTALVYNNLSMKLYTITAILALFTLLARSHLTSFRQSPLWLPIAFLLIGLIDLIWYSTFKSSDSPFRATYHNYLNTAKVFSFGSIVMLLAVTSRIRITKELILYILYSLAFIIMGATLYLKFGTDMTRIDFGIGTATGAAYSISFIGILSSSAILCTRQNHPILYVINVLATCVALVMTETRAAILVFPVISAFTLILFYCKSIKQFVSILGTFLAVLIAVGFFFKTPLTARYDEAVRDITAYSNDNSQTSIGARLAMQHAGMATFLEHPLTGQSADSRAAEIKQLVTTDASLSGAIPYLNVHLHNEVIEAASLKGIAGTLSTLFLYFSLFITAWRYRSFALFGFALALAGLGLSDVLIWARSIPIIFTMGLAVILLYGNSRKKEG
;
A
#
# COMPACT_ATOMS: atom_id res chain seq x y z
N MET A 1 -0.07 1.18 14.45
CA MET A 1 0.88 0.98 13.32
C MET A 1 2.01 0.06 13.72
N MET A 2 2.87 0.39 14.71
CA MET A 2 3.95 -0.51 15.15
C MET A 2 3.46 -1.89 15.60
N THR A 3 2.35 -1.97 16.34
CA THR A 3 1.73 -3.25 16.70
C THR A 3 1.25 -4.06 15.49
N ALA A 4 0.85 -3.41 14.40
CA ALA A 4 0.46 -4.10 13.16
C ALA A 4 1.68 -4.62 12.37
N LEU A 5 2.87 -4.07 12.61
CA LEU A 5 4.12 -4.55 12.02
C LEU A 5 4.64 -5.81 12.73
N VAL A 6 4.20 -6.12 13.96
CA VAL A 6 4.79 -7.23 14.74
C VAL A 6 3.73 -8.23 15.23
N TYR A 7 2.52 -7.77 15.54
CA TYR A 7 1.47 -8.59 16.16
C TYR A 7 0.09 -8.36 15.52
N ASN A 8 -0.18 -9.10 14.45
CA ASN A 8 -1.42 -9.01 13.65
C ASN A 8 -2.73 -9.16 14.45
N ASN A 9 -2.76 -10.04 15.45
CA ASN A 9 -3.99 -10.27 16.23
C ASN A 9 -4.27 -9.13 17.22
N LEU A 10 -3.21 -8.63 17.87
CA LEU A 10 -3.33 -7.49 18.78
C LEU A 10 -3.68 -6.21 18.00
N SER A 11 -3.09 -6.02 16.82
CA SER A 11 -3.36 -4.84 16.00
C SER A 11 -4.82 -4.74 15.58
N MET A 12 -5.46 -5.85 15.19
CA MET A 12 -6.89 -5.87 14.84
C MET A 12 -7.78 -5.49 16.02
N LYS A 13 -7.49 -5.97 17.23
CA LYS A 13 -8.24 -5.60 18.44
C LYS A 13 -8.11 -4.10 18.73
N LEU A 14 -6.88 -3.58 18.74
CA LEU A 14 -6.61 -2.15 18.97
C LEU A 14 -7.23 -1.26 17.88
N TYR A 15 -7.19 -1.70 16.63
CA TYR A 15 -7.81 -1.00 15.50
C TYR A 15 -9.33 -0.93 15.66
N THR A 16 -9.96 -2.03 16.07
CA THR A 16 -11.40 -2.10 16.31
C THR A 16 -11.81 -1.18 17.46
N ILE A 17 -11.06 -1.18 18.57
CA ILE A 17 -11.27 -0.25 19.69
C ILE A 17 -11.17 1.20 19.20
N THR A 18 -10.15 1.52 18.39
CA THR A 18 -9.96 2.87 17.82
C THR A 18 -11.16 3.29 16.96
N ALA A 19 -11.69 2.39 16.13
CA ALA A 19 -12.85 2.67 15.29
C ALA A 19 -14.14 2.84 16.10
N ILE A 20 -14.33 2.04 17.16
CA ILE A 20 -15.46 2.18 18.08
C ILE A 20 -15.41 3.54 18.80
N LEU A 21 -14.24 3.92 19.33
CA LEU A 21 -14.04 5.24 19.94
C LEU A 21 -14.28 6.37 18.93
N ALA A 22 -13.86 6.18 17.68
CA ALA A 22 -14.12 7.13 16.61
C ALA A 22 -15.63 7.29 16.32
N LEU A 23 -16.37 6.17 16.31
CA LEU A 23 -17.82 6.17 16.15
C LEU A 23 -18.51 6.90 17.30
N PHE A 24 -18.18 6.58 18.55
CA PHE A 24 -18.73 7.28 19.72
C PHE A 24 -18.44 8.78 19.67
N THR A 25 -17.24 9.17 19.25
CA THR A 25 -16.87 10.58 19.09
C THR A 25 -17.68 11.27 17.99
N LEU A 26 -17.98 10.59 16.89
CA LEU A 26 -18.84 11.11 15.82
C LEU A 26 -20.29 11.26 16.29
N LEU A 27 -20.83 10.28 17.01
CA LEU A 27 -22.20 10.30 17.54
C LEU A 27 -22.39 11.38 18.63
N ALA A 28 -21.37 11.60 19.46
CA ALA A 28 -21.39 12.63 20.50
C ALA A 28 -21.30 14.07 19.94
N ARG A 29 -20.97 14.26 18.66
CA ARG A 29 -20.93 15.59 18.03
C ARG A 29 -22.32 16.03 17.59
N SER A 30 -22.84 17.08 18.23
CA SER A 30 -24.14 17.69 17.92
C SER A 30 -24.19 18.50 16.61
N HIS A 31 -23.06 18.91 16.04
CA HIS A 31 -23.01 19.80 14.87
C HIS A 31 -22.77 19.08 13.54
N LEU A 32 -23.85 18.87 12.78
CA LEU A 32 -23.83 18.32 11.40
C LEU A 32 -23.16 19.24 10.36
N THR A 33 -22.88 20.51 10.70
CA THR A 33 -22.32 21.51 9.77
C THR A 33 -20.92 21.16 9.26
N SER A 34 -20.12 20.38 10.02
CA SER A 34 -18.77 19.95 9.61
C SER A 34 -18.78 18.95 8.45
N PHE A 35 -19.86 18.18 8.30
CA PHE A 35 -19.98 17.17 7.23
C PHE A 35 -20.13 17.82 5.85
N ARG A 36 -20.87 18.94 5.76
CA ARG A 36 -21.26 19.56 4.48
C ARG A 36 -20.09 20.15 3.67
N GLN A 37 -18.97 20.47 4.32
CA GLN A 37 -17.81 21.10 3.66
C GLN A 37 -16.61 20.15 3.50
N SER A 38 -16.69 18.95 4.05
CA SER A 38 -15.60 17.99 4.12
C SER A 38 -15.58 17.08 2.88
N PRO A 39 -14.42 16.81 2.24
CA PRO A 39 -14.36 15.89 1.11
C PRO A 39 -14.61 14.44 1.59
N LEU A 40 -15.80 13.90 1.32
CA LEU A 40 -16.24 12.57 1.77
C LEU A 40 -15.79 11.41 0.87
N TRP A 41 -15.07 11.69 -0.23
CA TRP A 41 -14.64 10.69 -1.21
C TRP A 41 -13.88 9.53 -0.56
N LEU A 42 -12.91 9.84 0.31
CA LEU A 42 -12.07 8.83 0.95
C LEU A 42 -12.84 7.93 1.94
N PRO A 43 -13.65 8.46 2.89
CA PRO A 43 -14.54 7.63 3.71
C PRO A 43 -15.49 6.76 2.89
N ILE A 44 -16.06 7.28 1.79
CA ILE A 44 -16.98 6.54 0.92
C ILE A 44 -16.23 5.41 0.20
N ALA A 45 -15.05 5.68 -0.36
CA ALA A 45 -14.24 4.65 -1.02
C ALA A 45 -13.88 3.51 -0.06
N PHE A 46 -13.54 3.85 1.19
CA PHE A 46 -13.28 2.86 2.22
C PHE A 46 -14.52 2.00 2.51
N LEU A 47 -15.69 2.63 2.63
CA LEU A 47 -16.93 1.91 2.88
C LEU A 47 -17.29 0.99 1.71
N LEU A 48 -17.14 1.47 0.47
CA LEU A 48 -17.45 0.68 -0.73
C LEU A 48 -16.60 -0.60 -0.81
N ILE A 49 -15.28 -0.51 -0.58
CA ILE A 49 -14.42 -1.70 -0.53
C ILE A 49 -14.86 -2.63 0.59
N GLY A 50 -15.13 -2.08 1.78
CA GLY A 50 -15.59 -2.87 2.92
C GLY A 50 -16.88 -3.65 2.64
N LEU A 51 -17.86 -3.00 2.00
CA LEU A 51 -19.14 -3.59 1.64
C LEU A 51 -19.01 -4.63 0.52
N ILE A 52 -18.23 -4.34 -0.53
CA ILE A 52 -18.04 -5.27 -1.64
C ILE A 52 -17.34 -6.54 -1.15
N ASP A 53 -16.33 -6.43 -0.30
CA ASP A 53 -15.63 -7.59 0.26
C ASP A 53 -16.53 -8.40 1.20
N LEU A 54 -17.40 -7.74 1.95
CA LEU A 54 -18.39 -8.40 2.80
C LEU A 54 -19.43 -9.14 1.97
N ILE A 55 -19.97 -8.50 0.91
CA ILE A 55 -20.92 -9.12 -0.02
C ILE A 55 -20.27 -10.32 -0.68
N TRP A 56 -19.09 -10.15 -1.29
CA TRP A 56 -18.36 -11.23 -1.94
C TRP A 56 -18.10 -12.41 -0.99
N TYR A 57 -17.63 -12.14 0.23
CA TYR A 57 -17.44 -13.18 1.25
C TYR A 57 -18.76 -13.88 1.61
N SER A 58 -19.86 -13.12 1.77
CA SER A 58 -21.16 -13.71 2.12
C SER A 58 -21.75 -14.58 1.00
N THR A 59 -21.50 -14.22 -0.26
CA THR A 59 -22.03 -14.92 -1.44
C THR A 59 -21.24 -16.18 -1.76
N PHE A 60 -19.91 -16.13 -1.67
CA PHE A 60 -19.05 -17.20 -2.20
C PHE A 60 -18.38 -18.10 -1.16
N LYS A 61 -18.45 -17.75 0.13
CA LYS A 61 -17.80 -18.58 1.16
C LYS A 61 -18.46 -19.96 1.25
N SER A 62 -17.69 -20.99 0.90
CA SER A 62 -18.02 -22.39 1.15
C SER A 62 -17.31 -22.93 2.39
N SER A 63 -17.97 -23.83 3.12
CA SER A 63 -17.44 -24.48 4.33
C SER A 63 -16.20 -25.33 4.03
N ASP A 64 -16.16 -26.00 2.88
CA ASP A 64 -15.16 -27.02 2.52
C ASP A 64 -14.12 -26.56 1.49
N SER A 65 -13.97 -25.24 1.33
CA SER A 65 -13.01 -24.68 0.37
C SER A 65 -11.54 -24.88 0.82
N PRO A 66 -10.63 -25.31 -0.07
CA PRO A 66 -9.18 -25.28 0.18
C PRO A 66 -8.62 -23.85 0.32
N PHE A 67 -9.36 -22.82 -0.08
CA PHE A 67 -8.96 -21.41 -0.06
C PHE A 67 -9.46 -20.63 1.18
N ARG A 68 -9.68 -21.31 2.31
CA ARG A 68 -10.15 -20.68 3.58
C ARG A 68 -9.33 -19.46 4.00
N ALA A 69 -8.01 -19.48 3.78
CA ALA A 69 -7.13 -18.36 4.09
C ALA A 69 -7.51 -17.09 3.31
N THR A 70 -7.78 -17.22 2.01
CA THR A 70 -8.20 -16.13 1.13
C THR A 70 -9.53 -15.53 1.58
N TYR A 71 -10.55 -16.36 1.85
CA TYR A 71 -11.84 -15.87 2.38
C TYR A 71 -11.68 -15.17 3.73
N HIS A 72 -10.86 -15.72 4.62
CA HIS A 72 -10.60 -15.12 5.92
C HIS A 72 -9.88 -13.77 5.79
N ASN A 73 -8.96 -13.62 4.84
CA ASN A 73 -8.28 -12.36 4.58
C ASN A 73 -9.25 -11.30 4.02
N TYR A 74 -10.10 -11.63 3.05
CA TYR A 74 -11.12 -10.69 2.57
C TYR A 74 -12.14 -10.30 3.64
N LEU A 75 -12.53 -11.22 4.55
CA LEU A 75 -13.36 -10.86 5.69
C LEU A 75 -12.65 -9.87 6.62
N ASN A 76 -11.35 -10.05 6.85
CA ASN A 76 -10.57 -9.10 7.66
C ASN A 76 -10.44 -7.76 6.94
N THR A 77 -10.20 -7.75 5.63
CA THR A 77 -10.21 -6.55 4.81
C THR A 77 -11.55 -5.83 4.90
N ALA A 78 -12.68 -6.55 4.76
CA ALA A 78 -14.02 -5.99 4.91
C ALA A 78 -14.19 -5.27 6.25
N LYS A 79 -13.74 -5.89 7.35
CA LYS A 79 -13.77 -5.28 8.70
C LYS A 79 -12.87 -4.05 8.79
N VAL A 80 -11.62 -4.14 8.32
CA VAL A 80 -10.67 -3.03 8.39
C VAL A 80 -11.17 -1.85 7.58
N PHE A 81 -11.68 -2.06 6.37
CA PHE A 81 -12.17 -0.98 5.52
C PHE A 81 -13.50 -0.38 6.02
N SER A 82 -14.42 -1.18 6.54
CA SER A 82 -15.68 -0.69 7.13
C SER A 82 -15.41 0.18 8.36
N PHE A 83 -14.57 -0.30 9.28
CA PHE A 83 -14.15 0.48 10.45
C PHE A 83 -13.24 1.66 10.06
N GLY A 84 -12.42 1.49 9.04
CA GLY A 84 -11.56 2.52 8.46
C GLY A 84 -12.34 3.67 7.87
N SER A 85 -13.51 3.41 7.28
CA SER A 85 -14.43 4.45 6.82
C SER A 85 -14.84 5.38 7.96
N ILE A 86 -15.17 4.83 9.13
CA ILE A 86 -15.52 5.61 10.33
C ILE A 86 -14.33 6.45 10.81
N VAL A 87 -13.13 5.85 10.86
CA VAL A 87 -11.90 6.56 11.25
C VAL A 87 -11.58 7.69 10.27
N MET A 88 -11.69 7.44 8.96
CA MET A 88 -11.49 8.45 7.92
C MET A 88 -12.53 9.55 8.02
N LEU A 89 -13.79 9.20 8.24
CA LEU A 89 -14.87 10.17 8.40
C LEU A 89 -14.61 11.10 9.58
N LEU A 90 -14.18 10.55 10.73
CA LEU A 90 -13.76 11.35 11.87
C LEU A 90 -12.54 12.22 11.52
N ALA A 91 -11.51 11.68 10.88
CA ALA A 91 -10.30 12.41 10.55
C ALA A 91 -10.56 13.60 9.61
N VAL A 92 -11.36 13.41 8.56
CA VAL A 92 -11.72 14.46 7.59
C VAL A 92 -12.63 15.51 8.23
N THR A 93 -13.58 15.11 9.07
CA THR A 93 -14.55 16.05 9.69
C THR A 93 -14.03 16.70 10.98
N SER A 94 -12.89 16.25 11.50
CA SER A 94 -12.34 16.76 12.75
C SER A 94 -11.72 18.15 12.58
N ARG A 95 -12.05 19.04 13.52
CA ARG A 95 -11.36 20.32 13.70
C ARG A 95 -10.12 20.21 14.59
N ILE A 96 -9.98 19.09 15.31
CA ILE A 96 -8.82 18.82 16.15
C ILE A 96 -7.63 18.61 15.22
N ARG A 97 -6.64 19.48 15.35
CA ARG A 97 -5.39 19.37 14.61
C ARG A 97 -4.28 18.99 15.56
N ILE A 98 -3.42 18.09 15.11
CA ILE A 98 -2.19 17.78 15.81
C ILE A 98 -1.26 18.99 15.60
N THR A 99 -1.14 19.82 16.63
CA THR A 99 -0.24 20.98 16.67
C THR A 99 0.91 20.78 17.65
N LYS A 100 0.82 19.77 18.53
CA LYS A 100 1.88 19.46 19.50
C LYS A 100 3.08 18.84 18.78
N GLU A 101 4.20 19.54 18.78
CA GLU A 101 5.45 19.06 18.19
C GLU A 101 5.89 17.71 18.75
N LEU A 102 5.62 17.44 20.03
CA LEU A 102 5.91 16.14 20.67
C LEU A 102 5.36 14.95 19.87
N ILE A 103 4.15 15.06 19.33
CA ILE A 103 3.53 13.98 18.54
C ILE A 103 4.28 13.80 17.22
N LEU A 104 4.70 14.90 16.58
CA LEU A 104 5.51 14.85 15.36
C LEU A 104 6.90 14.26 15.62
N TYR A 105 7.54 14.56 16.76
CA TYR A 105 8.81 13.96 17.16
C TYR A 105 8.67 12.45 17.42
N ILE A 106 7.56 12.00 18.00
CA ILE A 106 7.27 10.56 18.13
C ILE A 106 7.15 9.92 16.74
N LEU A 107 6.40 10.50 15.81
CA LEU A 107 6.27 9.97 14.44
C LEU A 107 7.60 9.96 13.67
N TYR A 108 8.43 10.98 13.88
CA TYR A 108 9.80 11.08 13.35
C TYR A 108 10.69 9.91 13.81
N SER A 109 10.59 9.52 15.09
CA SER A 109 11.43 8.44 15.64
C SER A 109 11.13 7.06 15.07
N LEU A 110 9.94 6.85 14.49
CA LEU A 110 9.46 5.54 14.03
C LEU A 110 10.40 4.88 13.01
N ALA A 111 10.94 5.62 12.04
CA ALA A 111 11.84 5.05 11.03
C ALA A 111 13.14 4.53 11.66
N PHE A 112 13.69 5.24 12.65
CA PHE A 112 14.90 4.83 13.36
C PHE A 112 14.67 3.62 14.25
N ILE A 113 13.51 3.55 14.90
CA ILE A 113 13.10 2.37 15.69
C ILE A 113 12.99 1.14 14.79
N ILE A 114 12.36 1.28 13.61
CA ILE A 114 12.24 0.20 12.64
C ILE A 114 13.62 -0.21 12.11
N MET A 115 14.49 0.74 11.78
CA MET A 115 15.86 0.46 11.36
C MET A 115 16.60 -0.33 12.46
N GLY A 116 16.59 0.14 13.70
CA GLY A 116 17.21 -0.56 14.82
C GLY A 116 16.67 -1.98 15.01
N ALA A 117 15.34 -2.15 14.92
CA ALA A 117 14.70 -3.45 15.02
C ALA A 117 15.07 -4.38 13.85
N THR A 118 15.11 -3.89 12.61
CA THR A 118 15.55 -4.70 11.45
C THR A 118 17.00 -5.14 11.57
N LEU A 119 17.91 -4.26 11.99
CA LEU A 119 19.32 -4.60 12.17
C LEU A 119 19.50 -5.60 13.30
N TYR A 120 18.80 -5.40 14.43
CA TYR A 120 18.81 -6.36 15.54
C TYR A 120 18.33 -7.75 15.10
N LEU A 121 17.25 -7.82 14.34
CA LEU A 121 16.76 -9.11 13.82
C LEU A 121 17.74 -9.71 12.79
N LYS A 122 18.27 -8.92 11.86
CA LYS A 122 19.14 -9.42 10.79
C LYS A 122 20.47 -9.98 11.32
N PHE A 123 21.05 -9.34 12.33
CA PHE A 123 22.34 -9.76 12.91
C PHE A 123 22.19 -10.66 14.14
N GLY A 124 21.04 -10.61 14.83
CA GLY A 124 20.75 -11.44 15.99
C GLY A 124 20.02 -12.75 15.65
N THR A 125 19.51 -12.90 14.42
CA THR A 125 18.84 -14.12 13.96
C THR A 125 19.33 -14.51 12.57
N ASP A 126 19.39 -15.80 12.26
CA ASP A 126 19.79 -16.33 10.94
C ASP A 126 18.73 -16.13 9.84
N MET A 127 17.86 -15.12 9.98
CA MET A 127 16.83 -14.82 9.00
C MET A 127 17.45 -14.23 7.73
N THR A 128 17.32 -14.98 6.63
CA THR A 128 17.70 -14.50 5.29
C THR A 128 16.89 -13.29 4.87
N ARG A 129 15.59 -13.26 5.18
CA ARG A 129 14.68 -12.18 4.80
C ARG A 129 13.81 -11.74 5.98
N ILE A 130 13.82 -10.44 6.29
CA ILE A 130 13.05 -9.90 7.43
C ILE A 130 11.57 -9.72 7.07
N ASP A 131 10.69 -10.36 7.84
CA ASP A 131 9.22 -10.28 7.70
C ASP A 131 8.47 -9.81 8.95
N PHE A 132 9.19 -9.58 10.06
CA PHE A 132 8.65 -9.21 11.38
C PHE A 132 7.56 -10.16 11.92
N GLY A 133 7.48 -11.40 11.43
CA GLY A 133 6.43 -12.35 11.80
C GLY A 133 5.04 -12.00 11.26
N ILE A 134 4.94 -11.07 10.29
CA ILE A 134 3.68 -10.68 9.65
C ILE A 134 3.22 -11.73 8.63
N GLY A 135 4.12 -12.61 8.19
CA GLY A 135 3.87 -13.76 7.31
C GLY A 135 4.60 -13.66 5.97
N THR A 136 4.82 -12.46 5.44
CA THR A 136 5.64 -12.26 4.23
C THR A 136 6.54 -11.04 4.37
N ALA A 137 7.76 -11.18 3.87
CA ALA A 137 8.71 -10.06 3.84
C ALA A 137 8.29 -8.95 2.85
N THR A 138 7.47 -9.26 1.84
CA THR A 138 6.84 -8.22 0.99
C THR A 138 5.88 -7.36 1.81
N GLY A 139 5.04 -7.98 2.65
CA GLY A 139 4.11 -7.27 3.51
C GLY A 139 4.82 -6.39 4.56
N ALA A 140 5.94 -6.88 5.11
CA ALA A 140 6.82 -6.07 5.96
C ALA A 140 7.40 -4.87 5.21
N ALA A 141 7.92 -5.06 4.00
CA ALA A 141 8.51 -3.97 3.22
C ALA A 141 7.51 -2.86 2.88
N TYR A 142 6.28 -3.21 2.49
CA TYR A 142 5.22 -2.23 2.22
C TYR A 142 4.80 -1.50 3.49
N SER A 143 4.70 -2.22 4.61
CA SER A 143 4.41 -1.64 5.92
C SER A 143 5.48 -0.63 6.35
N ILE A 144 6.77 -0.97 6.19
CA ILE A 144 7.91 -0.09 6.46
C ILE A 144 7.86 1.13 5.55
N SER A 145 7.52 0.96 4.26
CA SER A 145 7.41 2.07 3.30
C SER A 145 6.37 3.11 3.74
N PHE A 146 5.17 2.68 4.14
CA PHE A 146 4.14 3.60 4.65
C PHE A 146 4.56 4.30 5.94
N ILE A 147 5.17 3.57 6.88
CA ILE A 147 5.65 4.17 8.13
C ILE A 147 6.78 5.17 7.86
N GLY A 148 7.69 4.85 6.93
CA GLY A 148 8.76 5.73 6.49
C GLY A 148 8.23 7.01 5.87
N ILE A 149 7.26 6.93 4.95
CA ILE A 149 6.63 8.13 4.36
C ILE A 149 5.97 8.98 5.44
N LEU A 150 5.27 8.37 6.40
CA LEU A 150 4.65 9.09 7.52
C LEU A 150 5.70 9.80 8.39
N SER A 151 6.79 9.09 8.71
CA SER A 151 7.89 9.57 9.53
C SER A 151 8.63 10.73 8.87
N SER A 152 8.99 10.56 7.59
CA SER A 152 9.59 11.58 6.74
C SER A 152 8.68 12.82 6.59
N SER A 153 7.37 12.62 6.42
CA SER A 153 6.41 13.71 6.34
C SER A 153 6.26 14.47 7.65
N ALA A 154 6.35 13.79 8.80
CA ALA A 154 6.32 14.43 10.11
C ALA A 154 7.50 15.41 10.30
N ILE A 155 8.70 15.06 9.82
CA ILE A 155 9.91 15.94 9.85
C ILE A 155 9.67 17.21 9.04
N LEU A 156 9.07 17.09 7.85
CA LEU A 156 8.77 18.26 7.02
C LEU A 156 7.67 19.13 7.62
N CYS A 157 6.90 18.61 8.58
CA CYS A 157 5.83 19.32 9.25
C CYS A 157 6.22 19.94 10.61
N THR A 158 7.38 19.62 11.20
CA THR A 158 7.89 20.27 12.43
C THR A 158 8.26 21.73 12.21
N ARG A 159 8.23 22.58 13.26
CA ARG A 159 8.47 24.04 13.15
C ARG A 159 9.83 24.38 12.54
N GLN A 160 10.86 23.65 12.94
CA GLN A 160 12.16 23.69 12.29
C GLN A 160 12.14 22.63 11.17
N ASN A 161 12.05 23.07 9.92
CA ASN A 161 12.17 22.15 8.77
C ASN A 161 13.61 21.65 8.70
N HIS A 162 13.85 20.36 8.92
CA HIS A 162 15.20 19.78 8.89
C HIS A 162 15.41 18.91 7.63
N PRO A 163 15.83 19.50 6.48
CA PRO A 163 15.99 18.74 5.23
C PRO A 163 17.06 17.64 5.33
N ILE A 164 18.13 17.87 6.08
CA ILE A 164 19.17 16.84 6.31
C ILE A 164 18.57 15.67 7.09
N LEU A 165 17.77 15.96 8.11
CA LEU A 165 17.13 14.94 8.94
C LEU A 165 16.11 14.11 8.13
N TYR A 166 15.42 14.76 7.19
CA TYR A 166 14.57 14.07 6.22
C TYR A 166 15.37 13.06 5.40
N VAL A 167 16.53 13.47 4.84
CA VAL A 167 17.39 12.57 4.07
C VAL A 167 17.89 11.41 4.93
N ILE A 168 18.30 11.67 6.17
CA ILE A 168 18.72 10.62 7.13
C ILE A 168 17.56 9.65 7.40
N ASN A 169 16.33 10.13 7.57
CA ASN A 169 15.15 9.29 7.80
C ASN A 169 14.82 8.40 6.58
N VAL A 170 14.92 8.96 5.37
CA VAL A 170 14.78 8.21 4.12
C VAL A 170 15.85 7.12 4.05
N LEU A 171 17.12 7.44 4.32
CA LEU A 171 18.22 6.47 4.34
C LEU A 171 17.99 5.36 5.38
N ALA A 172 17.57 5.71 6.59
CA ALA A 172 17.24 4.74 7.64
C ALA A 172 16.13 3.78 7.20
N THR A 173 15.10 4.30 6.54
CA THR A 173 14.02 3.47 5.98
C THR A 173 14.54 2.60 4.84
N CYS A 174 15.38 3.12 3.95
CA CYS A 174 15.99 2.34 2.87
C CYS A 174 16.83 1.18 3.41
N VAL A 175 17.61 1.38 4.48
CA VAL A 175 18.35 0.31 5.15
C VAL A 175 17.40 -0.78 5.61
N ALA A 176 16.31 -0.41 6.32
CA ALA A 176 15.30 -1.37 6.75
C ALA A 176 14.65 -2.12 5.57
N LEU A 177 14.37 -1.44 4.46
CA LEU A 177 13.79 -2.04 3.25
C LEU A 177 14.76 -3.02 2.57
N VAL A 178 16.05 -2.71 2.50
CA VAL A 178 17.07 -3.61 1.94
C VAL A 178 17.12 -4.92 2.72
N MET A 179 16.97 -4.88 4.05
CA MET A 179 16.91 -6.10 4.88
C MET A 179 15.70 -7.00 4.59
N THR A 180 14.66 -6.46 3.96
CA THR A 180 13.49 -7.25 3.51
C THR A 180 13.67 -7.85 2.12
N GLU A 181 14.74 -7.51 1.38
CA GLU A 181 15.01 -7.94 0.00
C GLU A 181 13.86 -7.69 -1.00
N THR A 182 12.90 -6.82 -0.67
CA THR A 182 11.72 -6.55 -1.50
C THR A 182 12.03 -5.48 -2.53
N ARG A 183 12.47 -5.92 -3.71
CA ARG A 183 12.92 -5.05 -4.83
C ARG A 183 11.96 -3.91 -5.16
N ALA A 184 10.65 -4.20 -5.23
CA ALA A 184 9.64 -3.18 -5.54
C ALA A 184 9.66 -2.04 -4.51
N ALA A 185 9.70 -2.35 -3.22
CA ALA A 185 9.74 -1.35 -2.16
C ALA A 185 11.08 -0.58 -2.14
N ILE A 186 12.21 -1.28 -2.33
CA ILE A 186 13.56 -0.68 -2.38
C ILE A 186 13.66 0.37 -3.49
N LEU A 187 13.05 0.12 -4.66
CA LEU A 187 13.07 1.05 -5.79
C LEU A 187 12.03 2.16 -5.66
N VAL A 188 10.79 1.83 -5.29
CA VAL A 188 9.68 2.78 -5.28
C VAL A 188 9.79 3.79 -4.13
N PHE A 189 10.21 3.36 -2.93
CA PHE A 189 10.23 4.23 -1.75
C PHE A 189 11.13 5.47 -1.88
N PRO A 190 12.40 5.37 -2.34
CA PRO A 190 13.26 6.54 -2.54
C PRO A 190 12.69 7.51 -3.58
N VAL A 191 12.09 6.98 -4.66
CA VAL A 191 11.48 7.79 -5.73
C VAL A 191 10.30 8.59 -5.19
N ILE A 192 9.41 7.94 -4.41
CA ILE A 192 8.29 8.62 -3.77
C ILE A 192 8.79 9.67 -2.77
N SER A 193 9.77 9.32 -1.95
CA SER A 193 10.34 10.25 -0.96
C SER A 193 10.94 11.49 -1.66
N ALA A 194 11.77 11.30 -2.68
CA ALA A 194 12.30 12.41 -3.47
C ALA A 194 11.17 13.26 -4.10
N PHE A 195 10.13 12.64 -4.66
CA PHE A 195 9.00 13.36 -5.20
C PHE A 195 8.24 14.17 -4.14
N THR A 196 8.03 13.61 -2.94
CA THR A 196 7.40 14.33 -1.82
C THR A 196 8.24 15.52 -1.34
N LEU A 197 9.57 15.37 -1.33
CA LEU A 197 10.51 16.43 -0.98
C LEU A 197 10.49 17.56 -2.03
N ILE A 198 10.47 17.20 -3.30
CA ILE A 198 10.31 18.12 -4.44
C ILE A 198 9.01 18.91 -4.26
N LEU A 199 7.87 18.23 -4.10
CA LEU A 199 6.56 18.88 -3.93
C LEU A 199 6.52 19.82 -2.71
N PHE A 200 7.25 19.49 -1.65
CA PHE A 200 7.29 20.32 -0.44
C PHE A 200 8.08 21.62 -0.64
N TYR A 201 9.26 21.56 -1.27
CA TYR A 201 10.12 22.73 -1.46
C TYR A 201 9.82 23.53 -2.74
N CYS A 202 9.22 22.92 -3.76
CA CYS A 202 8.93 23.59 -5.02
C CYS A 202 7.74 24.53 -4.87
N LYS A 203 8.03 25.84 -4.84
CA LYS A 203 7.01 26.89 -4.89
C LYS A 203 6.74 27.40 -6.31
N SER A 204 7.58 27.01 -7.28
CA SER A 204 7.47 27.41 -8.70
C SER A 204 7.82 26.27 -9.65
N ILE A 205 7.28 26.31 -10.87
CA ILE A 205 7.53 25.28 -11.89
C ILE A 205 9.00 25.21 -12.33
N LYS A 206 9.72 26.34 -12.28
CA LYS A 206 11.17 26.40 -12.60
C LYS A 206 12.01 25.65 -11.56
N GLN A 207 11.69 25.80 -10.27
CA GLN A 207 12.33 25.04 -9.19
C GLN A 207 11.99 23.55 -9.26
N PHE A 208 10.75 23.21 -9.63
CA PHE A 208 10.34 21.83 -9.87
C PHE A 208 11.17 21.15 -10.95
N VAL A 209 11.33 21.80 -12.11
CA VAL A 209 12.16 21.26 -13.20
C VAL A 209 13.63 21.13 -12.78
N SER A 210 14.18 22.09 -12.03
CA SER A 210 15.55 22.04 -11.54
C SER A 210 15.80 20.89 -10.55
N ILE A 211 14.95 20.72 -9.53
CA ILE A 211 15.13 19.65 -8.54
C ILE A 211 14.82 18.29 -9.15
N LEU A 212 13.84 18.20 -10.06
CA LEU A 212 13.59 16.99 -10.85
C LEU A 212 14.80 16.62 -11.71
N GLY A 213 15.46 17.61 -12.34
CA GLY A 213 16.70 17.40 -13.09
C GLY A 213 17.83 16.86 -12.21
N THR A 214 18.05 17.44 -11.03
CA THR A 214 19.05 16.94 -10.07
C THR A 214 18.72 15.54 -9.58
N PHE A 215 17.45 15.25 -9.29
CA PHE A 215 16.99 13.92 -8.89
C PHE A 215 17.23 12.89 -10.00
N LEU A 216 16.87 13.22 -11.25
CA LEU A 216 17.11 12.34 -12.40
C LEU A 216 18.61 12.11 -12.62
N ALA A 217 19.44 13.14 -12.43
CA ALA A 217 20.90 13.02 -12.50
C ALA A 217 21.46 12.10 -11.40
N VAL A 218 20.95 12.18 -10.17
CA VAL A 218 21.33 11.25 -9.08
C VAL A 218 20.87 9.83 -9.38
N LEU A 219 19.65 9.63 -9.89
CA LEU A 219 19.15 8.32 -10.34
C LEU A 219 20.03 7.72 -11.44
N ILE A 220 20.42 8.53 -12.42
CA ILE A 220 21.33 8.11 -13.49
C ILE A 220 22.70 7.77 -12.92
N ALA A 221 23.24 8.59 -12.02
CA ALA A 221 24.53 8.33 -11.38
C ALA A 221 24.51 7.02 -10.57
N VAL A 222 23.47 6.79 -9.76
CA VAL A 222 23.25 5.55 -9.04
C VAL A 222 23.12 4.37 -10.02
N GLY A 223 22.32 4.52 -11.08
CA GLY A 223 22.21 3.52 -12.15
C GLY A 223 23.55 3.19 -12.81
N PHE A 224 24.44 4.17 -12.94
CA PHE A 224 25.79 3.99 -13.45
C PHE A 224 26.70 3.22 -12.48
N PHE A 225 26.62 3.52 -11.18
CA PHE A 225 27.34 2.78 -10.13
C PHE A 225 26.87 1.33 -10.00
N PHE A 226 25.59 1.06 -10.27
CA PHE A 226 25.01 -0.29 -10.28
C PHE A 226 24.90 -0.91 -11.68
N LYS A 227 25.69 -0.43 -12.66
CA LYS A 227 25.60 -0.88 -14.06
C LYS A 227 25.65 -2.40 -14.20
N THR A 228 26.62 -3.07 -13.58
CA THR A 228 26.85 -4.52 -13.71
C THR A 228 25.65 -5.38 -13.26
N PRO A 229 25.10 -5.21 -12.03
CA PRO A 229 23.87 -5.91 -11.65
C PRO A 229 22.66 -5.47 -12.46
N LEU A 230 22.60 -4.22 -12.96
CA LEU A 230 21.48 -3.74 -13.79
C LEU A 230 21.46 -4.41 -15.18
N THR A 231 22.62 -4.57 -15.83
CA THR A 231 22.73 -5.30 -17.11
C THR A 231 22.37 -6.77 -16.96
N ALA A 232 22.85 -7.45 -15.91
CA ALA A 232 22.49 -8.85 -15.66
C ALA A 232 20.97 -9.02 -15.47
N ARG A 233 20.30 -8.02 -14.88
CA ARG A 233 18.84 -8.01 -14.68
C ARG A 233 18.08 -7.67 -15.97
N TYR A 234 18.62 -6.78 -16.80
CA TYR A 234 18.08 -6.55 -18.13
C TYR A 234 18.12 -7.83 -18.96
N ASP A 235 19.25 -8.52 -18.98
CA ASP A 235 19.41 -9.78 -19.73
C ASP A 235 18.50 -10.89 -19.17
N GLU A 236 18.34 -10.96 -17.84
CA GLU A 236 17.37 -11.87 -17.20
C GLU A 236 15.93 -11.52 -17.55
N ALA A 237 15.56 -10.24 -17.59
CA ALA A 237 14.22 -9.83 -17.99
C ALA A 237 13.94 -10.13 -19.46
N VAL A 238 14.91 -9.92 -20.35
CA VAL A 238 14.81 -10.30 -21.77
C VAL A 238 14.67 -11.82 -21.89
N ARG A 239 15.48 -12.60 -21.18
CA ARG A 239 15.37 -14.07 -21.15
C ARG A 239 14.01 -14.54 -20.63
N ASP A 240 13.49 -13.92 -19.56
CA ASP A 240 12.17 -14.26 -19.00
C ASP A 240 11.05 -13.98 -20.01
N ILE A 241 11.11 -12.86 -20.73
CA ILE A 241 10.12 -12.51 -21.76
C ILE A 241 10.22 -13.48 -22.95
N THR A 242 11.43 -13.78 -23.41
CA THR A 242 11.64 -14.76 -24.49
C THR A 242 11.20 -16.17 -24.08
N ALA A 243 11.44 -16.56 -22.83
CA ALA A 243 10.96 -17.83 -22.28
C ALA A 243 9.42 -17.88 -22.22
N TYR A 244 8.78 -16.78 -21.82
CA TYR A 244 7.32 -16.66 -21.83
C TYR A 244 6.74 -16.83 -23.24
N SER A 245 7.37 -16.24 -24.26
CA SER A 245 6.99 -16.42 -25.67
C SER A 245 7.23 -17.85 -26.20
N ASN A 246 8.05 -18.65 -25.52
CA ASN A 246 8.32 -20.06 -25.82
C ASN A 246 7.60 -21.00 -24.83
N ASP A 247 6.40 -20.62 -24.38
CA ASP A 247 5.53 -21.38 -23.48
C ASP A 247 6.11 -21.70 -22.08
N ASN A 248 7.15 -21.00 -21.65
CA ASN A 248 7.74 -21.14 -20.31
C ASN A 248 7.52 -19.89 -19.45
N SER A 249 6.48 -19.93 -18.62
CA SER A 249 6.18 -18.89 -17.63
C SER A 249 6.69 -19.17 -16.23
N GLN A 250 7.50 -20.21 -16.01
CA GLN A 250 8.07 -20.52 -14.69
C GLN A 250 9.29 -19.63 -14.37
N THR A 251 9.17 -18.34 -14.65
CA THR A 251 10.16 -17.29 -14.39
C THR A 251 9.52 -16.16 -13.59
N SER A 252 10.32 -15.25 -13.03
CA SER A 252 9.78 -14.19 -12.16
C SER A 252 8.88 -13.22 -12.91
N ILE A 253 9.21 -12.86 -14.16
CA ILE A 253 8.38 -11.98 -14.99
C ILE A 253 7.32 -12.81 -15.72
N GLY A 254 7.66 -13.98 -16.23
CA GLY A 254 6.73 -14.88 -16.91
C GLY A 254 5.54 -15.28 -16.03
N ALA A 255 5.77 -15.56 -14.75
CA ALA A 255 4.68 -15.90 -13.83
C ALA A 255 3.73 -14.71 -13.60
N ARG A 256 4.25 -13.47 -13.53
CA ARG A 256 3.42 -12.26 -13.39
C ARG A 256 2.58 -12.00 -14.63
N LEU A 257 3.18 -12.16 -15.81
CA LEU A 257 2.44 -12.06 -17.06
C LEU A 257 1.37 -13.15 -17.14
N ALA A 258 1.70 -14.41 -16.85
CA ALA A 258 0.74 -15.50 -16.78
C ALA A 258 -0.41 -15.22 -15.80
N MET A 259 -0.12 -14.70 -14.60
CA MET A 259 -1.14 -14.30 -13.62
C MET A 259 -2.05 -13.18 -14.13
N GLN A 260 -1.49 -12.16 -14.80
CA GLN A 260 -2.27 -11.06 -15.37
C GLN A 260 -3.18 -11.54 -16.50
N HIS A 261 -2.65 -12.38 -17.41
CA HIS A 261 -3.42 -12.94 -18.51
C HIS A 261 -4.53 -13.86 -18.01
N ALA A 262 -4.20 -14.81 -17.13
CA ALA A 262 -5.18 -15.74 -16.57
C ALA A 262 -6.24 -15.01 -15.71
N GLY A 263 -5.83 -14.00 -14.93
CA GLY A 263 -6.74 -13.16 -14.16
C GLY A 263 -7.69 -12.35 -15.02
N MET A 264 -7.22 -11.81 -16.16
CA MET A 264 -8.06 -11.09 -17.09
C MET A 264 -9.01 -12.03 -17.86
N ALA A 265 -8.53 -13.20 -18.28
CA ALA A 265 -9.35 -14.20 -18.96
C ALA A 265 -10.51 -14.67 -18.06
N THR A 266 -10.22 -15.01 -16.81
CA THR A 266 -11.25 -15.39 -15.82
C THR A 266 -12.21 -14.26 -15.46
N PHE A 267 -11.76 -13.00 -15.49
CA PHE A 267 -12.64 -11.84 -15.33
C PHE A 267 -13.65 -11.71 -16.48
N LEU A 268 -13.23 -11.96 -17.73
CA LEU A 268 -14.10 -11.82 -18.91
C LEU A 268 -15.26 -12.81 -18.92
N GLU A 269 -15.10 -13.97 -18.26
CA GLU A 269 -16.18 -14.96 -18.09
C GLU A 269 -17.21 -14.52 -17.03
N HIS A 270 -16.77 -13.83 -15.96
CA HIS A 270 -17.64 -13.40 -14.85
C HIS A 270 -17.58 -11.90 -14.53
N PRO A 271 -17.83 -11.00 -15.50
CA PRO A 271 -17.52 -9.58 -15.34
C PRO A 271 -18.43 -8.87 -14.32
N LEU A 272 -19.70 -9.28 -14.22
CA LEU A 272 -20.69 -8.61 -13.37
C LEU A 272 -20.81 -9.26 -11.98
N THR A 273 -20.87 -10.58 -11.93
CA THR A 273 -21.12 -11.34 -10.69
C THR A 273 -19.85 -11.54 -9.88
N GLY A 274 -18.68 -11.46 -10.50
CA GLY A 274 -17.46 -12.03 -9.94
C GLY A 274 -17.62 -13.55 -9.77
N GLN A 275 -16.68 -14.15 -9.03
CA GLN A 275 -16.67 -15.58 -8.79
C GLN A 275 -15.97 -15.95 -7.47
N SER A 276 -16.13 -17.21 -7.05
CA SER A 276 -15.47 -17.75 -5.87
C SER A 276 -13.97 -17.96 -6.13
N ALA A 277 -13.16 -18.00 -5.05
CA ALA A 277 -11.74 -18.30 -5.18
C ALA A 277 -11.50 -19.71 -5.76
N ASP A 278 -12.42 -20.63 -5.45
CA ASP A 278 -12.43 -22.02 -5.92
C ASP A 278 -12.70 -22.11 -7.43
N SER A 279 -13.73 -21.40 -7.91
CA SER A 279 -14.07 -21.32 -9.34
C SER A 279 -12.91 -20.72 -10.12
N ARG A 280 -12.36 -19.61 -9.63
CA ARG A 280 -11.21 -18.95 -10.27
C ARG A 280 -10.03 -19.90 -10.39
N ALA A 281 -9.73 -20.65 -9.34
CA ALA A 281 -8.63 -21.61 -9.36
C ALA A 281 -8.88 -22.78 -10.32
N ALA A 282 -10.12 -23.25 -10.45
CA ALA A 282 -10.49 -24.30 -11.40
C ALA A 282 -10.38 -23.79 -12.86
N GLU A 283 -10.90 -22.60 -13.14
CA GLU A 283 -10.83 -21.97 -14.46
C GLU A 283 -9.38 -21.70 -14.88
N ILE A 284 -8.54 -21.15 -13.99
CA ILE A 284 -7.12 -20.95 -14.30
C ILE A 284 -6.43 -22.29 -14.59
N LYS A 285 -6.73 -23.35 -13.83
CA LYS A 285 -6.19 -24.69 -14.12
C LYS A 285 -6.62 -25.19 -15.49
N GLN A 286 -7.88 -24.98 -15.87
CA GLN A 286 -8.38 -25.34 -17.20
C GLN A 286 -7.72 -24.53 -18.32
N LEU A 287 -7.53 -23.22 -18.12
CA LEU A 287 -6.79 -22.37 -19.04
C LEU A 287 -5.36 -22.89 -19.26
N VAL A 288 -4.68 -23.30 -18.18
CA VAL A 288 -3.32 -23.88 -18.28
C VAL A 288 -3.29 -25.20 -19.07
N THR A 289 -4.37 -25.99 -19.06
CA THR A 289 -4.44 -27.20 -19.91
C THR A 289 -4.56 -26.88 -21.40
N THR A 290 -5.09 -25.70 -21.74
CA THR A 290 -5.26 -25.24 -23.12
C THR A 290 -4.04 -24.43 -23.59
N ASP A 291 -3.43 -23.69 -22.67
CA ASP A 291 -2.28 -22.83 -22.88
C ASP A 291 -1.23 -23.05 -21.78
N ALA A 292 -0.22 -23.87 -22.09
CA ALA A 292 0.86 -24.22 -21.16
C ALA A 292 1.71 -23.01 -20.74
N SER A 293 1.69 -21.93 -21.54
CA SER A 293 2.38 -20.67 -21.23
C SER A 293 1.80 -20.00 -19.98
N LEU A 294 0.62 -20.40 -19.48
CA LEU A 294 0.03 -19.85 -18.26
C LEU A 294 0.40 -20.63 -16.98
N SER A 295 1.19 -21.70 -17.10
CA SER A 295 1.52 -22.59 -15.97
C SER A 295 2.15 -21.89 -14.76
N GLY A 296 2.88 -20.80 -14.97
CA GLY A 296 3.44 -19.94 -13.93
C GLY A 296 2.42 -19.28 -13.00
N ALA A 297 1.12 -19.28 -13.33
CA ALA A 297 0.07 -18.80 -12.45
C ALA A 297 -0.36 -19.82 -11.38
N ILE A 298 -0.14 -21.13 -11.60
CA ILE A 298 -0.60 -22.22 -10.72
C ILE A 298 -0.09 -22.07 -9.27
N PRO A 299 1.19 -21.77 -9.01
CA PRO A 299 1.70 -21.63 -7.64
C PRO A 299 1.02 -20.53 -6.83
N TYR A 300 0.38 -19.56 -7.49
CA TYR A 300 -0.17 -18.35 -6.87
C TYR A 300 -1.68 -18.39 -6.66
N LEU A 301 -2.36 -19.48 -7.05
CA LEU A 301 -3.82 -19.62 -6.92
C LEU A 301 -4.31 -19.51 -5.47
N ASN A 302 -3.52 -19.95 -4.51
CA ASN A 302 -3.84 -19.89 -3.07
C ASN A 302 -3.34 -18.61 -2.38
N VAL A 303 -2.73 -17.69 -3.12
CA VAL A 303 -2.18 -16.44 -2.60
C VAL A 303 -2.97 -15.27 -3.18
N HIS A 304 -2.57 -14.80 -4.36
CA HIS A 304 -3.18 -13.71 -5.13
C HIS A 304 -2.39 -13.49 -6.43
N LEU A 305 -3.00 -12.81 -7.42
CA LEU A 305 -2.43 -12.58 -8.75
C LEU A 305 -1.41 -11.43 -8.84
N HIS A 306 -0.87 -10.97 -7.70
CA HIS A 306 0.22 -9.98 -7.61
C HIS A 306 -0.08 -8.64 -8.33
N ASN A 307 -1.36 -8.30 -8.47
CA ASN A 307 -1.81 -7.01 -8.97
C ASN A 307 -3.20 -6.72 -8.39
N GLU A 308 -3.34 -5.62 -7.66
CA GLU A 308 -4.56 -5.28 -6.93
C GLU A 308 -5.78 -5.18 -7.85
N VAL A 309 -5.62 -4.60 -9.05
CA VAL A 309 -6.71 -4.38 -10.00
C VAL A 309 -7.15 -5.70 -10.62
N ILE A 310 -6.20 -6.54 -11.06
CA ILE A 310 -6.51 -7.86 -11.65
C ILE A 310 -7.07 -8.82 -10.60
N GLU A 311 -6.56 -8.78 -9.37
CA GLU A 311 -7.11 -9.56 -8.25
C GLU A 311 -8.57 -9.17 -7.98
N ALA A 312 -8.85 -7.86 -7.92
CA ALA A 312 -10.21 -7.36 -7.74
C ALA A 312 -11.12 -7.71 -8.92
N ALA A 313 -10.63 -7.61 -10.17
CA ALA A 313 -11.38 -7.97 -11.37
C ALA A 313 -11.73 -9.46 -11.38
N SER A 314 -10.73 -10.34 -11.21
CA SER A 314 -10.92 -11.79 -11.32
C SER A 314 -11.85 -12.38 -10.25
N LEU A 315 -11.92 -11.80 -9.04
CA LEU A 315 -12.79 -12.30 -7.96
C LEU A 315 -14.12 -11.54 -7.84
N LYS A 316 -14.10 -10.22 -7.98
CA LYS A 316 -15.22 -9.33 -7.61
C LYS A 316 -15.79 -8.58 -8.82
N GLY A 317 -15.29 -8.87 -10.02
CA GLY A 317 -15.75 -8.29 -11.27
C GLY A 317 -15.56 -6.77 -11.35
N ILE A 318 -16.47 -6.13 -12.08
CA ILE A 318 -16.48 -4.68 -12.30
C ILE A 318 -16.66 -3.93 -10.98
N ALA A 319 -17.46 -4.45 -10.04
CA ALA A 319 -17.67 -3.80 -8.75
C ALA A 319 -16.37 -3.68 -7.94
N GLY A 320 -15.61 -4.76 -7.82
CA GLY A 320 -14.30 -4.73 -7.15
C GLY A 320 -13.30 -3.84 -7.86
N THR A 321 -13.26 -3.90 -9.18
CA THR A 321 -12.36 -3.08 -10.01
C THR A 321 -12.64 -1.59 -9.83
N LEU A 322 -13.90 -1.17 -9.98
CA LEU A 322 -14.30 0.22 -9.84
C LEU A 322 -14.11 0.74 -8.42
N SER A 323 -14.35 -0.07 -7.39
CA SER A 323 -14.11 0.37 -6.01
C SER A 323 -12.62 0.56 -5.70
N THR A 324 -11.74 -0.28 -6.26
CA THR A 324 -10.28 -0.12 -6.16
C THR A 324 -9.79 1.13 -6.88
N LEU A 325 -10.25 1.36 -8.12
CA LEU A 325 -9.93 2.57 -8.87
C LEU A 325 -10.48 3.83 -8.19
N PHE A 326 -11.68 3.73 -7.62
CA PHE A 326 -12.29 4.82 -6.87
C PHE A 326 -11.53 5.12 -5.57
N LEU A 327 -10.93 4.13 -4.91
CA LEU A 327 -10.01 4.36 -3.79
C LEU A 327 -8.77 5.15 -4.24
N TYR A 328 -8.12 4.76 -5.33
CA TYR A 328 -6.96 5.49 -5.84
C TYR A 328 -7.33 6.92 -6.23
N PHE A 329 -8.44 7.10 -6.96
CA PHE A 329 -8.97 8.42 -7.28
C PHE A 329 -9.25 9.24 -6.01
N SER A 330 -9.91 8.64 -5.01
CA SER A 330 -10.25 9.28 -3.74
C SER A 330 -9.01 9.71 -2.96
N LEU A 331 -7.91 8.95 -3.00
CA LEU A 331 -6.65 9.32 -2.39
C LEU A 331 -6.02 10.54 -3.08
N PHE A 332 -5.92 10.52 -4.41
CA PHE A 332 -5.34 11.63 -5.17
C PHE A 332 -6.17 12.91 -5.07
N ILE A 333 -7.50 12.82 -5.20
CA ILE A 333 -8.38 14.00 -5.07
C ILE A 333 -8.34 14.58 -3.66
N THR A 334 -8.23 13.73 -2.63
CA THR A 334 -8.10 14.17 -1.24
C THR A 334 -6.74 14.84 -1.02
N ALA A 335 -5.65 14.26 -1.52
CA ALA A 335 -4.33 14.87 -1.48
C ALA A 335 -4.30 16.25 -2.16
N TRP A 336 -4.93 16.37 -3.34
CA TRP A 336 -5.09 17.62 -4.07
C TRP A 336 -5.91 18.66 -3.30
N ARG A 337 -7.09 18.27 -2.79
CA ARG A 337 -8.01 19.16 -2.06
C ARG A 337 -7.37 19.73 -0.79
N TYR A 338 -6.61 18.90 -0.08
CA TYR A 338 -5.88 19.29 1.12
C TYR A 338 -4.54 19.97 0.82
N ARG A 339 -4.03 19.92 -0.42
CA ARG A 339 -2.69 20.39 -0.81
C ARG A 339 -1.59 19.74 0.05
N SER A 340 -1.75 18.45 0.35
CA SER A 340 -0.85 17.71 1.25
C SER A 340 0.10 16.82 0.47
N PHE A 341 1.39 17.15 0.49
CA PHE A 341 2.45 16.32 -0.10
C PHE A 341 2.52 14.93 0.55
N ALA A 342 2.22 14.83 1.85
CA ALA A 342 2.22 13.57 2.60
C ALA A 342 1.11 12.63 2.14
N LEU A 343 -0.12 13.16 1.94
CA LEU A 343 -1.22 12.39 1.36
C LEU A 343 -0.92 11.96 -0.07
N PHE A 344 -0.27 12.84 -0.84
CA PHE A 344 0.15 12.52 -2.20
C PHE A 344 1.19 11.38 -2.23
N GLY A 345 2.18 11.42 -1.33
CA GLY A 345 3.16 10.35 -1.16
C GLY A 345 2.51 9.01 -0.80
N PHE A 346 1.54 9.01 0.12
CA PHE A 346 0.75 7.82 0.45
C PHE A 346 -0.07 7.30 -0.73
N ALA A 347 -0.71 8.20 -1.49
CA ALA A 347 -1.48 7.83 -2.69
C ALA A 347 -0.58 7.18 -3.74
N LEU A 348 0.59 7.76 -3.99
CA LEU A 348 1.58 7.24 -4.92
C LEU A 348 2.14 5.89 -4.46
N ALA A 349 2.37 5.72 -3.16
CA ALA A 349 2.83 4.45 -2.60
C ALA A 349 1.79 3.34 -2.73
N LEU A 350 0.53 3.64 -2.40
CA LEU A 350 -0.54 2.64 -2.50
C LEU A 350 -0.81 2.25 -3.96
N ALA A 351 -0.89 3.22 -4.88
CA ALA A 351 -1.10 2.94 -6.29
C ALA A 351 0.12 2.26 -6.93
N GLY A 352 1.33 2.77 -6.67
CA GLY A 352 2.57 2.24 -7.27
C GLY A 352 2.91 0.83 -6.78
N LEU A 353 2.78 0.56 -5.48
CA LEU A 353 2.98 -0.79 -4.95
C LEU A 353 1.81 -1.72 -5.32
N GLY A 354 0.58 -1.19 -5.40
CA GLY A 354 -0.64 -1.96 -5.76
C GLY A 354 -0.66 -2.49 -7.19
N LEU A 355 0.12 -1.88 -8.08
CA LEU A 355 0.32 -2.42 -9.43
C LEU A 355 1.23 -3.66 -9.43
N SER A 356 2.10 -3.81 -8.43
CA SER A 356 3.07 -4.92 -8.34
C SER A 356 2.68 -6.01 -7.34
N ASP A 357 1.75 -5.75 -6.43
CA ASP A 357 1.29 -6.71 -5.43
C ASP A 357 -0.09 -6.33 -4.89
N VAL A 358 -0.67 -7.19 -4.03
CA VAL A 358 -2.01 -7.00 -3.46
C VAL A 358 -1.92 -6.52 -2.01
N LEU A 359 -2.01 -5.20 -1.81
CA LEU A 359 -1.85 -4.56 -0.49
C LEU A 359 -3.12 -4.59 0.34
N ILE A 360 -4.29 -4.59 -0.30
CA ILE A 360 -5.60 -4.58 0.38
C ILE A 360 -5.89 -5.94 1.04
N TRP A 361 -5.29 -7.02 0.54
CA TRP A 361 -5.48 -8.39 1.03
C TRP A 361 -4.72 -8.70 2.33
N ALA A 362 -3.51 -8.14 2.49
CA ALA A 362 -2.63 -8.50 3.60
C ALA A 362 -3.03 -7.79 4.90
N ARG A 363 -3.61 -8.51 5.87
CA ARG A 363 -4.21 -7.99 7.13
C ARG A 363 -3.54 -6.76 7.78
N SER A 364 -2.22 -6.73 7.89
CA SER A 364 -1.46 -5.65 8.56
C SER A 364 -1.39 -4.36 7.74
N ILE A 365 -1.29 -4.47 6.42
CA ILE A 365 -1.01 -3.35 5.52
C ILE A 365 -2.18 -2.35 5.49
N PRO A 366 -3.45 -2.78 5.33
CA PRO A 366 -4.62 -1.91 5.46
C PRO A 366 -4.68 -1.17 6.78
N ILE A 367 -4.40 -1.83 7.90
CA ILE A 367 -4.40 -1.17 9.21
C ILE A 367 -3.36 -0.05 9.24
N ILE A 368 -2.15 -0.31 8.72
CA ILE A 368 -1.04 0.64 8.72
C ILE A 368 -1.35 1.84 7.84
N PHE A 369 -1.70 1.65 6.57
CA PHE A 369 -1.95 2.80 5.70
C PHE A 369 -3.22 3.56 6.13
N THR A 370 -4.25 2.89 6.65
CA THR A 370 -5.45 3.57 7.16
C THR A 370 -5.11 4.47 8.34
N MET A 371 -4.35 3.96 9.31
CA MET A 371 -3.94 4.77 10.46
C MET A 371 -2.97 5.89 10.05
N GLY A 372 -2.04 5.61 9.13
CA GLY A 372 -1.14 6.63 8.57
C GLY A 372 -1.89 7.77 7.89
N LEU A 373 -2.85 7.45 7.01
CA LEU A 373 -3.71 8.43 6.35
C LEU A 373 -4.52 9.26 7.36
N ALA A 374 -5.09 8.62 8.38
CA ALA A 374 -5.87 9.31 9.41
C ALA A 374 -5.00 10.31 10.18
N VAL A 375 -3.79 9.89 10.58
CA VAL A 375 -2.82 10.78 11.25
C VAL A 375 -2.42 11.94 10.34
N ILE A 376 -2.13 11.69 9.05
CA ILE A 376 -1.79 12.74 8.08
C ILE A 376 -2.93 13.75 7.91
N LEU A 377 -4.18 13.30 7.84
CA LEU A 377 -5.34 14.19 7.75
C LEU A 377 -5.45 15.11 8.98
N LEU A 378 -5.07 14.61 10.16
CA LEU A 378 -5.13 15.36 11.42
C LEU A 378 -4.00 16.39 11.58
N TYR A 379 -2.82 16.22 10.98
CA TYR A 379 -1.72 17.22 11.06
C TYR A 379 -1.48 18.02 9.77
N GLY A 380 -1.81 17.47 8.59
CA GLY A 380 -1.52 18.08 7.28
C GLY A 380 -2.27 19.39 7.04
N ASN A 381 -3.32 19.68 7.81
CA ASN A 381 -4.02 20.96 7.77
C ASN A 381 -3.35 22.07 8.59
N SER A 382 -2.37 21.77 9.44
CA SER A 382 -1.83 22.72 10.43
C SER A 382 -1.02 23.88 9.83
N ARG A 383 -0.45 23.77 8.62
CA ARG A 383 0.37 24.83 8.00
C ARG A 383 -0.37 25.86 7.14
N LYS A 384 -1.66 25.67 6.87
CA LYS A 384 -2.45 26.65 6.07
C LYS A 384 -2.72 28.00 6.78
N LYS A 385 -2.10 28.27 7.93
CA LYS A 385 -2.33 29.49 8.73
C LYS A 385 -1.16 30.49 8.76
N GLU A 386 -0.05 30.18 8.10
CA GLU A 386 1.10 31.11 8.01
C GLU A 386 1.37 31.44 6.54
N GLY A 387 0.52 32.31 5.99
CA GLY A 387 0.62 32.85 4.63
C GLY A 387 -0.27 34.05 4.49
#